data_AF-A0A024TBA6-F1
#
_entry.id   AF-A0A024TBA6-F1
#
_cell.length_a   1.000
_cell.length_b   1.000
_cell.length_c   1.000
_cell.angle_alpha   90.00
_cell.angle_beta   90.00
_cell.angle_gamma   90.00
#
_symmetry.space_group_name_H-M   'P 1'
#
loop_
_entity.id
_entity.type
_entity.pdbx_description
1 polymer ?
#
loop_
_entity_poly.entity_id
_entity_poly.type
_entity_poly.pdbx_seq_one_letter_code
_entity_poly.pdbx_strand_id
1 'polypeptide(L)'
;MSEQDEAIRRKKTAFRFSVSADIDLLKEVVMIAPFEAAYGQTGAGWEGICEHMRVSHGDTLTTASCRKRFDDLYSAFKKATLKALRASGTEEEYQERDQLLQGISDMVL
;
A
#
# COMPACT_ATOMS: atom_id res chain seq x y z
N MET A 1 24.66 -21.89 30.33
CA MET A 1 24.06 -20.95 29.36
C MET A 1 22.85 -20.36 30.03
N SER A 2 22.81 -19.04 30.20
CA SER A 2 21.83 -18.33 31.04
C SER A 2 20.51 -18.11 30.33
N GLU A 3 19.38 -18.19 31.04
CA GLU A 3 18.03 -17.84 30.54
C GLU A 3 17.94 -16.41 29.98
N GLN A 4 18.88 -15.54 30.38
CA GLN A 4 19.03 -14.19 29.86
C GLN A 4 19.51 -14.14 28.39
N ASP A 5 20.32 -15.12 27.94
CA ASP A 5 20.71 -15.23 26.52
C ASP A 5 19.55 -15.69 25.63
N GLU A 6 18.63 -16.48 26.18
CA GLU A 6 17.42 -16.92 25.48
C GLU A 6 16.38 -15.81 25.34
N ALA A 7 16.26 -14.94 26.35
CA ALA A 7 15.37 -13.78 26.31
C ALA A 7 15.82 -12.73 25.27
N ILE A 8 17.12 -12.56 25.06
CA ILE A 8 17.69 -11.66 24.04
C ILE A 8 17.48 -12.22 22.63
N ARG A 9 17.54 -13.55 22.44
CA ARG A 9 17.20 -14.20 21.15
C ARG A 9 15.73 -14.05 20.75
N ARG A 10 14.82 -13.75 21.68
CA ARG A 10 13.36 -13.70 21.45
C ARG A 10 12.80 -12.37 20.93
N LYS A 11 13.62 -11.34 20.71
CA LYS A 11 13.19 -10.12 20.01
C LYS A 11 14.07 -9.84 18.80
N LYS A 12 13.99 -10.70 17.78
CA LYS A 12 14.36 -10.25 16.42
C LYS A 12 13.43 -9.08 16.09
N THR A 13 13.99 -7.87 16.08
CA THR A 13 13.27 -6.66 15.70
C THR A 13 12.66 -6.87 14.32
N ALA A 14 11.34 -6.74 14.21
CA ALA A 14 10.66 -6.84 12.92
C ALA A 14 11.26 -5.83 11.93
N PHE A 15 11.46 -6.25 10.68
CA PHE A 15 11.95 -5.37 9.63
C PHE A 15 11.06 -4.13 9.52
N ARG A 16 11.68 -2.95 9.39
CA ARG A 16 10.98 -1.67 9.26
C ARG A 16 11.10 -1.19 7.81
N PHE A 17 9.98 -1.18 7.10
CA PHE A 17 9.92 -0.69 5.73
C PHE A 17 10.18 0.82 5.67
N SER A 18 11.21 1.20 4.92
CA SER A 18 11.45 2.56 4.45
C SER A 18 10.77 2.80 3.10
N VAL A 19 10.72 4.05 2.65
CA VAL A 19 10.23 4.37 1.30
C VAL A 19 11.05 3.67 0.21
N SER A 20 12.37 3.54 0.38
CA SER A 20 13.21 2.81 -0.57
C SER A 20 12.86 1.32 -0.62
N ALA A 21 12.67 0.69 0.55
CA ALA A 21 12.24 -0.71 0.63
C ALA A 21 10.83 -0.91 0.06
N ASP A 22 9.93 0.06 0.20
CA ASP A 22 8.61 0.03 -0.44
C ASP A 22 8.72 0.07 -1.97
N ILE A 23 9.62 0.90 -2.52
CA ILE A 23 9.85 0.97 -3.97
C ILE A 23 10.39 -0.37 -4.49
N ASP A 24 11.37 -0.96 -3.80
CA ASP A 24 11.92 -2.26 -4.19
C ASP A 24 10.86 -3.36 -4.13
N LEU A 25 10.07 -3.40 -3.06
CA LEU A 25 8.94 -4.33 -2.93
C LEU A 25 7.96 -4.20 -4.09
N LEU A 26 7.59 -2.98 -4.48
CA LEU A 26 6.65 -2.73 -5.58
C LEU A 26 7.24 -3.15 -6.93
N LYS A 27 8.54 -2.95 -7.16
CA LYS A 27 9.22 -3.43 -8.38
C LYS A 27 9.18 -4.95 -8.48
N GLU A 28 9.48 -5.65 -7.39
CA GLU A 28 9.42 -7.12 -7.34
C GLU A 28 8.00 -7.64 -7.58
N VAL A 29 6.98 -7.01 -6.99
CA VAL A 29 5.57 -7.37 -7.22
C VAL A 29 5.19 -7.21 -8.70
N VAL A 30 5.64 -6.14 -9.36
CA VAL A 30 5.40 -5.92 -10.79
C VAL A 30 6.14 -6.95 -11.65
N MET A 31 7.37 -7.29 -11.28
CA MET A 31 8.19 -8.25 -12.02
C MET A 31 7.65 -9.67 -11.93
N ILE A 32 7.26 -10.11 -10.73
CA ILE A 32 6.81 -11.49 -10.47
C ILE A 32 5.32 -11.67 -10.78
N ALA A 33 4.54 -10.58 -10.76
CA ALA A 33 3.11 -10.57 -11.05
C ALA A 33 2.34 -11.69 -10.30
N PRO A 34 2.40 -11.73 -8.95
CA PRO A 34 1.89 -12.86 -8.16
C PRO A 34 0.39 -13.12 -8.33
N PHE A 35 -0.35 -12.15 -8.89
CA PHE A 35 -1.79 -12.23 -9.15
C PHE A 35 -2.15 -12.87 -10.49
N GLU A 36 -1.19 -13.04 -11.40
CA GLU A 36 -1.40 -13.76 -12.68
C GLU A 36 -1.26 -15.27 -12.51
N ALA A 37 -0.80 -15.73 -11.35
CA ALA A 37 -0.73 -17.14 -11.01
C ALA A 37 -2.12 -17.78 -10.95
N ALA A 38 -2.19 -19.08 -11.28
CA ALA A 38 -3.43 -19.84 -11.19
C ALA A 38 -4.03 -19.77 -9.76
N TYR A 39 -5.35 -19.97 -9.66
CA TYR A 39 -6.06 -19.90 -8.38
C TYR A 39 -5.37 -20.77 -7.30
N GLY A 40 -5.09 -20.16 -6.16
CA GLY A 40 -4.38 -20.82 -5.04
C GLY A 40 -2.85 -20.86 -5.15
N GLN A 41 -2.25 -20.39 -6.26
CA GLN A 41 -0.79 -20.44 -6.47
C GLN A 41 -0.07 -19.10 -6.23
N THR A 42 -0.81 -18.05 -5.86
CA THR A 42 -0.22 -16.73 -5.57
C THR A 42 0.84 -16.77 -4.45
N GLY A 43 0.76 -17.77 -3.55
CA GLY A 43 1.72 -17.96 -2.46
C GLY A 43 3.17 -18.11 -2.94
N ALA A 44 3.41 -18.87 -4.00
CA ALA A 44 4.75 -19.07 -4.56
C ALA A 44 5.34 -17.76 -5.11
N GLY A 45 4.51 -16.93 -5.75
CA GLY A 45 4.91 -15.60 -6.20
C GLY A 45 5.33 -14.70 -5.04
N TRP A 46 4.56 -14.71 -3.94
CA TRP A 46 4.91 -13.95 -2.74
C TRP A 46 6.19 -14.44 -2.05
N GLU A 47 6.44 -15.75 -2.06
CA GLU A 47 7.69 -16.32 -1.55
C GLU A 47 8.89 -15.84 -2.37
N GLY A 48 8.80 -15.88 -3.71
CA GLY A 48 9.86 -15.35 -4.60
C GLY A 48 10.15 -13.88 -4.36
N ILE A 49 9.10 -13.04 -4.24
CA ILE A 49 9.24 -11.62 -3.91
C ILE A 49 9.98 -11.44 -2.58
N CYS A 50 9.60 -12.20 -1.55
CA CYS A 50 10.23 -12.06 -0.25
C CYS A 50 11.70 -12.51 -0.27
N GLU A 51 12.03 -13.55 -1.03
CA GLU A 51 13.40 -14.02 -1.17
C GLU A 51 14.29 -12.96 -1.81
N HIS A 52 13.84 -12.34 -2.91
CA HIS A 52 14.57 -11.23 -3.54
C HIS A 52 14.74 -10.04 -2.58
N MET A 53 13.70 -9.73 -1.80
CA MET A 53 13.79 -8.67 -0.81
C MET A 53 14.81 -8.97 0.30
N ARG A 54 14.98 -10.24 0.72
CA ARG A 54 16.01 -10.61 1.72
C ARG A 54 17.42 -10.40 1.23
N VAL A 55 17.69 -10.61 -0.06
CA VAL A 55 19.01 -10.38 -0.65
C VAL A 55 19.47 -8.94 -0.42
N SER A 56 18.56 -7.96 -0.53
CA SER A 56 18.87 -6.54 -0.40
C SER A 56 18.67 -5.98 1.01
N HIS A 57 17.71 -6.52 1.77
CA HIS A 57 17.23 -5.93 3.03
C HIS A 57 17.42 -6.84 4.26
N GLY A 58 17.90 -8.06 4.06
CA GLY A 58 18.26 -9.04 5.10
C GLY A 58 17.16 -10.03 5.49
N ASP A 59 17.58 -11.11 6.16
CA ASP A 59 16.77 -12.32 6.43
C ASP A 59 15.64 -12.15 7.45
N THR A 60 15.45 -10.95 7.99
CA THR A 60 14.37 -10.67 8.95
C THR A 60 13.00 -10.52 8.27
N LEU A 61 12.98 -10.40 6.94
CA LEU A 61 11.76 -10.32 6.15
C LEU A 61 11.05 -11.66 6.02
N THR A 62 9.74 -11.62 6.17
CA THR A 62 8.85 -12.77 5.98
C THR A 62 7.89 -12.52 4.83
N THR A 63 7.49 -13.58 4.14
CA THR A 63 6.49 -13.51 3.05
C THR A 63 5.22 -12.80 3.50
N ALA A 64 4.78 -13.09 4.72
CA ALA A 64 3.63 -12.43 5.33
C ALA A 64 3.84 -10.92 5.52
N SER A 65 5.03 -10.48 5.96
CA SER A 65 5.34 -9.05 6.10
C SER A 65 5.41 -8.31 4.77
N CYS A 66 6.00 -8.90 3.72
CA CYS A 66 6.05 -8.30 2.39
C CYS A 66 4.64 -8.15 1.80
N ARG A 67 3.85 -9.22 1.86
CA ARG A 67 2.46 -9.20 1.38
C ARG A 67 1.62 -8.18 2.13
N LYS A 68 1.67 -8.19 3.47
CA LYS A 68 0.95 -7.23 4.30
C LYS A 68 1.34 -5.79 3.95
N ARG A 69 2.62 -5.51 3.78
CA ARG A 69 3.09 -4.17 3.42
C ARG A 69 2.55 -3.73 2.06
N PHE A 70 2.57 -4.61 1.07
CA PHE A 70 1.95 -4.33 -0.23
C PHE A 70 0.46 -4.01 -0.09
N ASP A 71 -0.29 -4.83 0.65
CA ASP A 71 -1.74 -4.64 0.85
C ASP A 71 -2.03 -3.28 1.52
N ASP A 72 -1.23 -2.89 2.52
CA ASP A 72 -1.33 -1.60 3.20
C ASP A 72 -1.08 -0.43 2.23
N LEU A 73 -0.02 -0.51 1.41
CA LEU A 73 0.31 0.50 0.41
C LEU A 73 -0.79 0.63 -0.66
N TYR A 74 -1.26 -0.51 -1.18
CA TYR A 74 -2.28 -0.54 -2.22
C TYR A 74 -3.62 -0.03 -1.71
N SER A 75 -4.00 -0.40 -0.48
CA SER A 75 -5.21 0.11 0.18
C SER A 75 -5.14 1.63 0.40
N ALA A 76 -3.99 2.15 0.84
CA ALA A 76 -3.78 3.58 1.01
C ALA A 76 -3.89 4.33 -0.33
N PHE A 77 -3.27 3.80 -1.40
CA PHE A 77 -3.39 4.35 -2.75
C PHE A 77 -4.84 4.40 -3.22
N LYS A 78 -5.58 3.28 -3.13
CA LYS A 78 -6.99 3.22 -3.53
C LYS A 78 -7.86 4.23 -2.77
N LYS A 79 -7.65 4.38 -1.46
CA LYS A 79 -8.36 5.38 -0.64
C LYS A 79 -8.04 6.81 -1.07
N ALA A 80 -6.76 7.12 -1.33
CA ALA A 80 -6.34 8.44 -1.80
C ALA A 80 -6.95 8.75 -3.18
N THR A 81 -6.93 7.79 -4.11
CA THR A 81 -7.56 7.92 -5.44
C THR A 81 -9.06 8.16 -5.33
N LEU A 82 -9.77 7.41 -4.49
CA LEU A 82 -11.22 7.63 -4.27
C LEU A 82 -11.52 8.99 -3.64
N LYS A 83 -10.67 9.46 -2.72
CA LYS A 83 -10.80 10.80 -2.13
C LYS A 83 -10.58 11.88 -3.19
N ALA A 84 -9.59 11.72 -4.05
CA ALA A 84 -9.31 12.66 -5.14
C ALA A 84 -10.47 12.71 -6.14
N LEU A 85 -11.00 11.56 -6.55
CA LEU A 85 -12.16 11.47 -7.45
C LEU A 85 -13.41 12.15 -6.88
N ARG A 86 -13.63 12.08 -5.56
CA ARG A 86 -14.73 12.79 -4.89
C ARG A 86 -14.48 14.28 -4.74
N ALA A 87 -13.23 14.71 -4.76
CA ALA A 87 -12.86 16.12 -4.63
C ALA A 87 -12.83 16.83 -5.99
N SER A 88 -12.57 16.10 -7.07
CA SER A 88 -12.83 16.56 -8.43
C SER A 88 -14.34 16.53 -8.65
N GLY A 89 -15.03 17.62 -8.31
CA GLY A 89 -16.38 17.82 -8.82
C GLY A 89 -16.35 17.84 -10.35
N THR A 90 -17.47 17.51 -10.98
CA THR A 90 -17.61 17.67 -12.42
C THR A 90 -17.88 19.13 -12.77
N GLU A 91 -17.60 19.51 -14.03
CA GLU A 91 -17.90 20.86 -14.53
C GLU A 91 -19.40 21.18 -14.38
N GLU A 92 -20.27 20.18 -14.59
CA GLU A 92 -21.71 20.30 -14.42
C GLU A 92 -22.10 20.58 -12.96
N GLU A 93 -21.48 19.89 -11.99
CA GLU A 93 -21.72 20.12 -10.56
C GLU A 93 -21.28 21.54 -10.13
N TYR A 94 -20.16 22.03 -10.68
CA TYR A 94 -19.71 23.40 -10.42
C TYR A 94 -20.61 24.45 -11.07
N GLN A 95 -21.07 24.23 -12.30
CA GLN A 95 -22.01 25.12 -12.98
C GLN A 95 -23.37 25.16 -12.31
N GLU A 96 -23.91 24.02 -11.89
CA GLU A 96 -25.18 23.95 -11.14
C GLU A 96 -25.06 24.73 -9.82
N ARG A 97 -23.96 24.53 -9.06
CA ARG A 97 -23.68 25.31 -7.86
C ARG A 97 -23.66 26.81 -8.14
N ASP A 98 -22.97 27.24 -9.20
CA ASP A 98 -22.83 28.66 -9.52
C ASP A 98 -24.15 29.29 -9.99
N GLN A 99 -24.97 28.55 -10.75
CA GLN A 99 -26.32 28.98 -11.13
C GLN A 99 -27.23 29.14 -9.91
N LEU A 100 -27.19 28.19 -8.97
CA LEU A 100 -27.95 28.26 -7.73
C LEU A 100 -27.50 29.46 -6.87
N LEU A 101 -26.19 29.68 -6.75
CA LEU A 101 -25.64 30.84 -6.02
C LEU A 101 -26.02 32.16 -6.68
N GLN A 102 -26.03 32.24 -8.01
CA GLN A 102 -26.48 33.41 -8.74
C GLN A 102 -27.96 33.68 -8.47
N GLY A 103 -28.82 32.65 -8.56
CA GLY A 103 -30.24 32.78 -8.25
C GLY A 103 -30.50 33.25 -6.81
N ILE A 104 -29.71 32.78 -5.84
CA ILE A 104 -29.78 33.27 -4.46
C ILE A 104 -29.33 34.73 -4.36
N SER A 105 -28.24 35.10 -5.02
CA SER A 105 -27.76 36.48 -5.06
C SER A 105 -28.81 37.43 -5.62
N ASP A 106 -29.50 37.03 -6.70
CA ASP A 106 -30.53 37.83 -7.36
C ASP A 106 -31.80 37.99 -6.50
N MET A 107 -32.04 37.09 -5.52
CA MET A 107 -33.17 37.18 -4.58
C MET A 107 -32.87 38.06 -3.35
N VAL A 108 -31.59 38.25 -3.01
CA VAL A 108 -31.17 39.01 -1.83
C VAL A 108 -30.93 40.50 -2.14
N LEU A 109 -30.81 40.85 -3.43
CA LEU A 109 -30.77 42.22 -3.95
C LEU A 109 -32.17 42.74 -4.31
#